data_AF-A0A0P6W5Z6-F1
#
_entry.id   AF-A0A0P6W5Z6-F1
#
_cell.length_a   1.000
_cell.length_b   1.000
_cell.length_c   1.000
_cell.angle_alpha   90.00
_cell.angle_beta   90.00
_cell.angle_gamma   90.00
#
_symmetry.space_group_name_H-M   'P 1'
#
loop_
_entity.id
_entity.type
_entity.pdbx_description
1 polymer ?
#
loop_
_entity_poly.entity_id
_entity_poly.type
_entity_poly.pdbx_seq_one_letter_code
_entity_poly.pdbx_strand_id
1 'polypeptide(L)'
;MCRPAFMTAGSPDSARAIGLADRFRYWSGASGRRYLFSSVAADTLDDLAEAVLLIVVEPDGEAAHGEPRLVWIGSIDRDGVRQGRSLGPIPHERTRCWAHFLARDEEARAAILADLAGS
;
A
#
# COMPACT_ATOMS: atom_id res chain seq x y z
N MET A 1 12.20 12.53 14.30
CA MET A 1 11.43 11.44 13.68
C MET A 1 10.80 11.99 12.41
N CYS A 2 11.29 11.61 11.21
CA CYS A 2 10.65 12.02 9.96
C CYS A 2 9.30 11.29 9.84
N ARG A 3 8.22 12.06 9.76
CA ARG A 3 6.89 11.53 9.44
C ARG A 3 6.93 11.09 7.98
N PRO A 4 6.63 9.83 7.62
CA PRO A 4 6.61 9.44 6.21
C PRO A 4 5.62 10.34 5.47
N ALA A 5 6.01 10.86 4.29
CA ALA A 5 5.19 11.72 3.44
C ALA A 5 4.06 10.95 2.71
N PHE A 6 3.79 9.73 3.16
CA PHE A 6 2.79 8.83 2.63
C PHE A 6 1.39 9.37 2.92
N MET A 7 0.64 9.70 1.86
CA MET A 7 -0.75 10.15 1.96
C MET A 7 -1.64 9.29 1.08
N THR A 8 -2.84 8.97 1.59
CA THR A 8 -3.89 8.40 0.74
C THR A 8 -4.36 9.49 -0.23
N ALA A 9 -4.35 9.20 -1.53
CA ALA A 9 -4.78 10.14 -2.57
C ALA A 9 -6.22 9.87 -3.05
N GLY A 10 -6.96 9.04 -2.31
CA GLY A 10 -8.34 8.67 -2.60
C GLY A 10 -8.47 7.53 -3.63
N SER A 11 -9.70 7.20 -4.00
CA SER A 11 -10.00 6.17 -5.02
C SER A 11 -10.14 6.79 -6.41
N PRO A 12 -9.78 6.07 -7.50
CA PRO A 12 -10.03 6.52 -8.86
C PRO A 12 -11.52 6.83 -9.11
N ASP A 13 -11.84 7.89 -9.85
CA ASP A 13 -13.23 8.24 -10.16
C ASP A 13 -13.95 7.14 -10.94
N SER A 14 -13.24 6.47 -11.86
CA SER A 14 -13.76 5.31 -12.58
C SER A 14 -14.12 4.16 -11.64
N ALA A 15 -13.29 3.88 -10.63
CA ALA A 15 -13.56 2.86 -9.63
C ALA A 15 -14.73 3.28 -8.72
N ARG A 16 -14.83 4.56 -8.34
CA ARG A 16 -15.94 5.09 -7.56
C ARG A 16 -17.26 4.97 -8.33
N ALA A 17 -17.27 5.31 -9.62
CA ALA A 17 -18.46 5.27 -10.47
C ALA A 17 -19.08 3.87 -10.58
N ILE A 18 -18.29 2.81 -10.37
CA ILE A 18 -18.75 1.42 -10.45
C ILE A 18 -18.74 0.72 -9.07
N GLY A 19 -18.63 1.46 -7.97
CA GLY A 19 -18.68 0.89 -6.61
C GLY A 19 -17.44 0.07 -6.20
N LEU A 20 -16.29 0.25 -6.85
CA LEU A 20 -15.03 -0.43 -6.54
C LEU A 20 -14.02 0.45 -5.77
N ALA A 21 -14.50 1.50 -5.09
CA ALA A 21 -13.67 2.42 -4.33
C ALA A 21 -12.89 1.74 -3.18
N ASP A 22 -13.42 0.65 -2.63
CA ASP A 22 -12.75 -0.17 -1.62
C ASP A 22 -11.69 -1.11 -2.18
N ARG A 23 -11.76 -1.40 -3.48
CA ARG A 23 -10.84 -2.30 -4.16
C ARG A 23 -9.63 -1.58 -4.75
N PHE A 24 -9.80 -0.34 -5.18
CA PHE A 24 -8.75 0.45 -5.81
C PHE A 24 -8.57 1.78 -5.13
N ARG A 25 -7.32 2.11 -4.82
CA ARG A 25 -6.97 3.36 -4.15
C ARG A 25 -5.60 3.85 -4.65
N TYR A 26 -5.42 5.16 -4.62
CA TYR A 26 -4.15 5.80 -4.92
C TYR A 26 -3.40 6.12 -3.63
N TRP A 27 -2.09 5.96 -3.68
CA TRP A 27 -1.16 6.46 -2.68
C TRP A 27 -0.15 7.38 -3.32
N SER A 28 0.19 8.45 -2.60
CA SER A 28 1.22 9.39 -3.04
C SER A 28 2.52 9.15 -2.27
N GLY A 29 3.63 9.07 -3.01
CA GLY A 29 4.98 9.12 -2.44
C GLY A 29 5.45 10.55 -2.20
N ALA A 30 6.66 10.70 -1.65
CA ALA A 30 7.27 11.99 -1.32
C ALA A 30 7.50 12.89 -2.55
N SER A 31 7.65 12.30 -3.74
CA SER A 31 7.76 12.99 -5.02
C SER A 31 6.44 13.61 -5.49
N GLY A 32 5.31 13.26 -4.86
CA GLY A 32 3.96 13.63 -5.30
C GLY A 32 3.40 12.73 -6.42
N ARG A 33 4.15 11.72 -6.87
CA ARG A 33 3.63 10.70 -7.80
C ARG A 33 2.54 9.86 -7.12
N ARG A 34 1.52 9.52 -7.89
CA ARG A 34 0.39 8.68 -7.45
C ARG A 34 0.54 7.27 -8.00
N TYR A 35 0.42 6.30 -7.12
CA TYR A 35 0.54 4.88 -7.41
C TYR A 35 -0.80 4.20 -7.14
N LEU A 36 -1.31 3.46 -8.13
CA LEU A 36 -2.55 2.70 -7.99
C LEU A 36 -2.25 1.38 -7.29
N PHE A 37 -2.96 1.08 -6.20
CA PHE A 37 -2.94 -0.24 -5.59
C PHE A 37 -4.33 -0.87 -5.58
N SER A 38 -4.33 -2.19 -5.52
CA SER A 38 -5.50 -3.03 -5.35
C SER A 38 -5.52 -3.64 -3.96
N SER A 39 -6.69 -3.65 -3.32
CA SER A 39 -6.86 -4.36 -2.06
C SER A 39 -6.79 -5.86 -2.33
N VAL A 40 -6.00 -6.55 -1.53
CA VAL A 40 -5.79 -8.00 -1.61
C VAL A 40 -6.00 -8.61 -0.23
N ALA A 41 -6.41 -9.87 -0.19
CA ALA A 41 -6.56 -10.61 1.05
C ALA A 41 -5.18 -11.03 1.58
N ALA A 42 -4.99 -10.99 2.90
CA ALA A 42 -3.68 -11.22 3.52
C ALA A 42 -3.12 -12.64 3.26
N ASP A 43 -4.00 -13.61 3.06
CA ASP A 43 -3.70 -14.99 2.70
C ASP A 43 -3.21 -15.15 1.26
N THR A 44 -3.58 -14.24 0.36
CA THR A 44 -3.12 -14.26 -1.04
C THR A 44 -1.74 -13.66 -1.26
N LEU A 45 -1.13 -13.06 -0.22
CA LEU A 45 0.11 -12.29 -0.37
C LEU A 45 1.29 -13.14 -0.86
N ASP A 46 1.39 -14.39 -0.44
CA ASP A 46 2.51 -15.25 -0.81
C ASP A 46 2.49 -15.65 -2.30
N ASP A 47 1.34 -15.49 -2.96
CA ASP A 47 1.18 -15.74 -4.40
C ASP A 47 1.48 -14.50 -5.27
N LEU A 48 1.68 -13.33 -4.68
CA LEU A 48 1.85 -12.06 -5.39
C LEU A 48 3.33 -11.77 -5.67
N ALA A 49 3.95 -12.60 -6.51
CA ALA A 49 5.32 -12.35 -6.97
C ALA A 49 5.46 -10.96 -7.62
N GLU A 50 6.61 -10.33 -7.40
CA GLU A 50 7.00 -9.07 -8.06
C GLU A 50 6.09 -7.86 -7.78
N ALA A 51 5.31 -7.89 -6.71
CA ALA A 51 4.44 -6.79 -6.30
C ALA A 51 5.10 -5.88 -5.26
N VAL A 52 4.73 -4.59 -5.26
CA VAL A 52 4.94 -3.70 -4.11
C VAL A 52 3.74 -3.82 -3.18
N LEU A 53 3.97 -4.02 -1.89
CA LEU A 53 2.95 -4.28 -0.89
C LEU A 53 2.96 -3.20 0.21
N LEU A 54 1.76 -2.74 0.55
CA LEU A 54 1.49 -1.86 1.67
C LEU A 54 0.53 -2.56 2.63
N ILE A 55 0.84 -2.50 3.91
CA ILE A 55 -0.04 -2.93 4.98
C ILE A 55 -0.42 -1.70 5.79
N VAL A 56 -1.71 -1.40 5.81
CA VAL A 56 -2.27 -0.25 6.53
C VAL A 56 -3.23 -0.73 7.61
N VAL A 57 -3.31 0.03 8.69
CA VAL A 57 -4.34 -0.10 9.70
C VAL A 57 -5.37 0.98 9.43
N GLU A 58 -6.60 0.56 9.16
CA GLU A 58 -7.73 1.48 9.01
C GLU A 58 -8.11 2.07 10.38
N PRO A 59 -8.63 3.31 10.42
CA PRO A 59 -9.05 3.96 11.66
C PRO A 59 -10.22 3.21 12.35
N ASP A 60 -10.39 3.44 13.66
CA ASP A 60 -11.36 2.70 14.48
C ASP A 60 -12.81 3.22 14.33
N GLY A 61 -13.71 2.38 13.82
CA GLY A 61 -15.15 2.66 13.73
C GLY A 61 -15.57 3.50 12.51
N GLU A 62 -16.81 3.34 12.07
CA GLU A 62 -17.40 4.01 10.88
C GLU A 62 -17.38 5.55 10.96
N ALA A 63 -17.27 6.12 12.16
CA ALA A 63 -17.23 7.56 12.40
C ALA A 63 -15.81 8.14 12.50
N ALA A 64 -14.75 7.32 12.41
CA ALA A 64 -13.40 7.84 12.49
C ALA A 64 -12.96 8.43 11.15
N HIS A 65 -12.96 9.76 11.08
CA HIS A 65 -12.35 10.56 10.02
C HIS A 65 -10.81 10.48 9.99
N GLY A 66 -10.23 9.35 10.39
CA GLY A 66 -8.78 9.14 10.44
C GLY A 66 -8.22 8.74 9.08
N GLU A 67 -6.99 9.14 8.78
CA GLU A 67 -6.26 8.58 7.66
C GLU A 67 -5.74 7.17 8.01
N PRO A 68 -5.78 6.21 7.07
CA PRO A 68 -5.20 4.89 7.29
C PRO A 68 -3.71 5.02 7.63
N ARG A 69 -3.27 4.31 8.68
CA ARG A 69 -1.88 4.35 9.12
C ARG A 69 -1.09 3.24 8.44
N LEU A 70 -0.05 3.60 7.68
CA LEU A 70 0.92 2.64 7.15
C LEU A 70 1.70 1.98 8.29
N VAL A 71 1.66 0.65 8.38
CA VAL A 71 2.38 -0.13 9.40
C VAL A 71 3.48 -1.01 8.82
N TRP A 72 3.42 -1.32 7.52
CA TRP A 72 4.50 -2.02 6.83
C TRP A 72 4.50 -1.66 5.33
N ILE A 73 5.68 -1.60 4.74
CA ILE A 73 5.90 -1.37 3.31
C ILE A 73 7.05 -2.22 2.81
N GLY A 74 6.91 -2.80 1.63
CA GLY A 74 7.92 -3.64 1.03
C GLY A 74 7.51 -4.17 -0.35
N SER A 75 8.24 -5.15 -0.83
CA SER A 75 7.94 -5.89 -2.04
C SER A 75 7.94 -7.39 -1.78
N ILE A 76 7.36 -8.13 -2.70
CA ILE A 76 7.50 -9.57 -2.80
C ILE A 76 8.40 -9.82 -4.01
N ASP A 77 9.49 -10.55 -3.83
CA ASP A 77 10.40 -10.87 -4.92
C ASP A 77 9.84 -12.00 -5.81
N ARG A 78 10.67 -12.45 -6.76
CA ARG A 78 10.31 -13.52 -7.70
C ARG A 78 10.11 -14.88 -7.04
N ASP A 79 10.65 -15.08 -5.85
CA ASP A 79 10.61 -16.34 -5.10
C ASP A 79 9.51 -16.32 -4.03
N GLY A 80 8.68 -15.26 -4.00
CA GLY A 80 7.60 -15.08 -3.03
C GLY A 80 8.10 -14.55 -1.68
N VAL A 81 9.36 -14.15 -1.57
CA VAL A 81 9.92 -13.69 -0.30
C VAL A 81 9.58 -12.21 -0.09
N ARG A 82 8.98 -11.92 1.07
CA ARG A 82 8.63 -10.56 1.49
C ARG A 82 9.87 -9.82 1.98
N GLN A 83 10.22 -8.75 1.27
CA GLN A 83 11.29 -7.82 1.61
C GLN A 83 10.69 -6.48 1.99
N GLY A 84 11.00 -5.94 3.16
CA GLY A 84 10.40 -4.66 3.56
C GLY A 84 10.74 -4.23 4.96
N ARG A 85 10.12 -3.12 5.37
CA ARG A 85 10.31 -2.55 6.70
C ARG A 85 8.98 -2.48 7.44
N SER A 86 9.01 -2.92 8.71
CA SER A 86 7.94 -2.64 9.65
C SER A 86 8.09 -1.21 10.18
N LEU A 87 6.98 -0.47 10.18
CA LEU A 87 6.86 0.88 10.71
C LEU A 87 6.13 0.91 12.06
N GLY A 88 5.58 -0.22 12.49
CA GLY A 88 4.84 -0.33 13.74
C GLY A 88 4.19 -1.72 13.91
N PRO A 89 3.47 -1.92 15.03
CA PRO A 89 2.73 -3.15 15.25
C PRO A 89 1.60 -3.31 14.22
N ILE A 90 1.36 -4.55 13.78
CA ILE A 90 0.30 -4.93 12.84
C ILE A 90 -0.86 -5.57 13.63
N PRO A 91 -1.91 -4.82 14.00
CA PRO A 91 -3.12 -5.39 14.60
C PRO A 91 -3.93 -6.16 13.56
N HIS A 92 -4.19 -7.45 13.80
CA HIS A 92 -4.79 -8.34 12.81
C HIS A 92 -6.19 -7.92 12.33
N GLU A 93 -7.04 -7.41 13.22
CA GLU A 93 -8.48 -7.22 12.94
C GLU A 93 -8.80 -6.05 11.99
N ARG A 94 -7.87 -5.11 11.79
CA ARG A 94 -8.10 -3.85 11.04
C ARG A 94 -7.06 -3.62 9.96
N THR A 95 -6.29 -4.66 9.67
CA THR A 95 -5.23 -4.60 8.69
C THR A 95 -5.80 -4.80 7.29
N ARG A 96 -5.54 -3.86 6.40
CA ARG A 96 -5.82 -4.00 4.97
C ARG A 96 -4.51 -4.06 4.19
N CYS A 97 -4.43 -5.03 3.29
CA CYS A 97 -3.28 -5.22 2.40
C CYS A 97 -3.58 -4.63 1.02
N TRP A 98 -2.57 -3.97 0.45
CA TRP A 98 -2.68 -3.28 -0.82
C TRP A 98 -1.46 -3.60 -1.69
N ALA A 99 -1.70 -4.10 -2.89
CA ALA A 99 -0.66 -4.50 -3.83
C ALA A 99 -0.63 -3.61 -5.07
N HIS A 100 0.57 -3.23 -5.49
CA HIS A 100 0.85 -2.51 -6.73
C HIS A 100 1.61 -3.43 -7.68
N PHE A 101 0.99 -3.68 -8.83
CA PHE A 101 1.45 -4.65 -9.84
C PHE A 101 2.10 -4.01 -11.07
N LEU A 102 2.23 -2.68 -11.11
CA LEU A 102 2.62 -1.98 -12.35
C LEU A 102 4.12 -1.62 -12.39
N ALA A 103 4.92 -2.16 -11.47
CA ALA A 103 6.36 -2.04 -11.51
C ALA A 103 6.94 -3.08 -12.46
N ARG A 104 7.61 -2.62 -13.53
CA ARG A 104 8.08 -3.51 -14.62
C ARG A 104 9.27 -4.39 -14.23
N ASP A 105 10.08 -3.95 -13.28
CA ASP A 105 11.34 -4.58 -12.90
C ASP A 105 11.71 -4.20 -11.46
N GLU A 106 12.80 -4.79 -10.97
CA GLU A 106 13.32 -4.56 -9.62
C GLU A 106 13.72 -3.11 -9.36
N GLU A 107 14.31 -2.43 -10.36
CA GLU A 107 14.70 -1.03 -10.25
C GLU A 107 13.47 -0.13 -10.07
N ALA A 108 12.42 -0.34 -10.87
CA ALA A 108 11.15 0.35 -10.74
C ALA A 108 10.51 0.10 -9.37
N ARG A 109 10.53 -1.14 -8.86
CA ARG A 109 10.03 -1.46 -7.52
C ARG A 109 10.81 -0.71 -6.44
N ALA A 110 12.13 -0.74 -6.50
CA ALA A 110 12.99 -0.04 -5.55
C ALA A 110 12.75 1.48 -5.55
N ALA A 111 12.61 2.08 -6.73
CA ALA A 111 12.31 3.52 -6.86
C ALA A 111 10.95 3.90 -6.26
N ILE A 112 9.92 3.05 -6.47
CA ILE A 112 8.59 3.25 -5.87
C ILE A 112 8.67 3.12 -4.35
N LEU A 113 9.38 2.12 -3.83
CA LEU A 113 9.55 1.91 -2.40
C LEU A 113 10.26 3.08 -1.73
N ALA A 114 11.35 3.58 -2.31
CA ALA A 114 12.05 4.77 -1.82
C ALA A 114 11.12 5.98 -1.75
N ASP A 115 10.36 6.22 -2.82
CA ASP A 115 9.42 7.33 -2.90
C ASP A 115 8.30 7.25 -1.84
N LEU A 116 7.70 6.08 -1.67
CA LEU A 116 6.65 5.84 -0.67
C LEU A 116 7.19 5.85 0.76
N ALA A 117 8.45 5.43 0.95
CA ALA A 117 9.13 5.47 2.23
C ALA A 117 9.51 6.88 2.67
N GLY A 118 9.58 7.83 1.73
CA GLY A 118 10.06 9.19 1.95
C GLY A 118 11.55 9.25 2.28
N SER A 119 12.37 8.43 1.62
CA SER A 119 13.81 8.29 1.84
C SER A 119 14.57 8.28 0.53
#